data_AF-A0A9W8QXR5-F1
#
_entry.id   AF-A0A9W8QXR5-F1
#
_cell.length_a   1.000
_cell.length_b   1.000
_cell.length_c   1.000
_cell.angle_alpha   90.00
_cell.angle_beta   90.00
_cell.angle_gamma   90.00
#
_symmetry.space_group_name_H-M   'P 1'
#
loop_
_entity.id
_entity.type
_entity.pdbx_description
1 polymer ?
#
loop_
_entity_poly.entity_id
_entity_poly.type
_entity_poly.pdbx_seq_one_letter_code
_entity_poly.pdbx_strand_id
1 'polypeptide(L)'
;MLFNALVDERWGSLGAYRHLCRSKTISNPLNGTACAEMEAAYPVCYKFGQLCSSTYDANICSEASKRCAAVWEPFYREVVRGGRNPYDDRAKCTTPPMCGHLGMEQVEKYMNSENLQRALGFERAVNYSVVNMDLNMEWATHPDVVIPSTRELTNILDDKATPILVVNGNNDVIV
;
A
#
# COMPACT_ATOMS: atom_id res chain seq x y z
N MET A 1 11.34 -6.36 -11.26
CA MET A 1 10.04 -7.04 -11.01
C MET A 1 9.32 -6.25 -9.95
N LEU A 2 8.00 -6.07 -10.10
CA LEU A 2 7.14 -5.36 -9.16
C LEU A 2 6.05 -6.34 -8.70
N PHE A 3 5.97 -6.62 -7.41
CA PHE A 3 4.96 -7.50 -6.81
C PHE A 3 4.11 -6.66 -5.86
N ASN A 4 2.80 -6.57 -6.10
CA ASN A 4 1.88 -5.81 -5.24
C ASN A 4 2.46 -4.43 -4.92
N ALA A 5 2.82 -3.68 -5.95
CA ALA A 5 3.61 -2.46 -5.83
C ALA A 5 2.75 -1.22 -6.06
N LEU A 6 2.89 -0.24 -5.17
CA LEU A 6 2.36 1.10 -5.40
C LEU A 6 3.25 1.83 -6.41
N VAL A 7 2.69 2.17 -7.57
CA VAL A 7 3.39 2.94 -8.64
C VAL A 7 2.76 4.32 -8.83
N ASP A 8 1.44 4.40 -8.78
CA ASP A 8 0.66 5.64 -8.92
C ASP A 8 -0.64 5.50 -8.12
N GLU A 9 -0.76 6.27 -7.03
CA GLU A 9 -1.93 6.24 -6.14
C GLU A 9 -3.23 6.53 -6.87
N ARG A 10 -3.23 7.37 -7.91
CA ARG A 10 -4.45 7.68 -8.68
C ARG A 10 -5.03 6.42 -9.31
N TRP A 11 -4.17 5.54 -9.83
CA TRP A 11 -4.61 4.28 -10.42
C TRP A 11 -4.86 3.23 -9.35
N GLY A 12 -4.06 3.22 -8.28
CA GLY A 12 -4.30 2.39 -7.09
C GLY A 12 -5.70 2.61 -6.50
N SER A 13 -6.10 3.87 -6.26
CA SER A 13 -7.45 4.22 -5.76
C SER A 13 -8.57 3.77 -6.69
N LEU A 14 -8.37 3.82 -8.02
CA LEU A 14 -9.36 3.27 -8.96
C LEU A 14 -9.43 1.75 -8.89
N GLY A 15 -8.27 1.10 -8.79
CA GLY A 15 -8.13 -0.34 -8.62
C GLY A 15 -8.88 -0.80 -7.38
N ALA A 16 -8.66 -0.13 -6.26
CA ALA A 16 -9.33 -0.38 -4.98
C ALA A 16 -10.85 -0.30 -5.08
N TYR A 17 -11.37 0.81 -5.64
CA TYR A 17 -12.81 0.96 -5.87
C TYR A 17 -13.35 -0.18 -6.74
N ARG A 18 -12.68 -0.51 -7.84
CA ARG A 18 -13.11 -1.59 -8.73
C ARG A 18 -13.08 -2.95 -8.04
N HIS A 19 -12.02 -3.24 -7.28
CA HIS A 19 -11.87 -4.49 -6.54
C HIS A 19 -12.96 -4.63 -5.48
N LEU A 20 -13.16 -3.61 -4.65
CA LEU A 20 -14.06 -3.67 -3.48
C LEU A 20 -15.55 -3.52 -3.84
N CYS A 21 -15.88 -2.84 -4.94
CA CYS A 21 -17.26 -2.46 -5.26
C CYS A 21 -17.81 -3.01 -6.58
N ARG A 22 -16.94 -3.36 -7.54
CA ARG A 22 -17.36 -3.77 -8.89
C ARG A 22 -16.89 -5.18 -9.26
N SER A 23 -15.95 -5.76 -8.51
CA SER A 23 -15.46 -7.10 -8.76
C SER A 23 -16.57 -8.13 -8.57
N LYS A 24 -16.64 -9.09 -9.49
CA LYS A 24 -17.54 -10.25 -9.37
C LYS A 24 -16.89 -11.42 -8.64
N THR A 25 -15.59 -11.35 -8.38
CA THR A 25 -14.81 -12.45 -7.80
C THR A 25 -14.48 -12.23 -6.32
N ILE A 26 -14.77 -11.03 -5.78
CA ILE A 26 -14.57 -10.74 -4.37
C ILE A 26 -15.63 -11.46 -3.52
N SER A 27 -15.20 -12.11 -2.45
CA SER A 27 -16.09 -12.87 -1.56
C SER A 27 -16.86 -11.99 -0.57
N ASN A 28 -16.34 -10.80 -0.29
CA ASN A 28 -16.90 -9.84 0.65
C ASN A 28 -16.74 -8.44 0.05
N PRO A 29 -17.66 -7.96 -0.80
CA PRO A 29 -17.63 -6.60 -1.32
C PRO A 29 -17.98 -5.56 -0.24
N LEU A 30 -17.60 -4.29 -0.45
CA LEU A 30 -18.10 -3.20 0.40
C LEU A 30 -19.61 -2.97 0.17
N ASN A 31 -20.28 -2.41 1.17
CA ASN A 31 -21.70 -2.06 1.04
C ASN A 31 -21.91 -0.90 0.06
N GLY A 32 -23.15 -0.76 -0.44
CA GLY A 32 -23.49 0.25 -1.47
C GLY A 32 -23.19 1.69 -1.05
N THR A 33 -23.38 2.03 0.23
CA THR A 33 -23.09 3.38 0.76
C THR A 33 -21.58 3.66 0.72
N ALA A 34 -20.77 2.74 1.24
CA ALA A 34 -19.31 2.83 1.20
C ALA A 34 -18.81 2.95 -0.25
N CYS A 35 -19.35 2.16 -1.16
CA CYS A 35 -19.00 2.22 -2.58
C CYS A 35 -19.38 3.54 -3.25
N ALA A 36 -20.54 4.12 -2.91
CA ALA A 36 -20.94 5.44 -3.40
C ALA A 36 -20.01 6.54 -2.90
N GLU A 37 -19.53 6.45 -1.65
CA GLU A 37 -18.53 7.39 -1.11
C GLU A 37 -17.20 7.29 -1.87
N MET A 38 -16.68 6.07 -2.10
CA MET A 38 -15.46 5.87 -2.89
C MET A 38 -15.59 6.43 -4.31
N GLU A 39 -16.73 6.15 -4.97
CA GLU A 39 -17.02 6.63 -6.32
C GLU A 39 -17.09 8.15 -6.40
N ALA A 40 -17.71 8.80 -5.41
CA ALA A 40 -17.82 10.25 -5.33
C ALA A 40 -16.47 10.95 -5.05
N ALA A 41 -15.57 10.30 -4.30
CA ALA A 41 -14.24 10.82 -3.99
C ALA A 41 -13.27 10.73 -5.17
N TYR A 42 -13.42 9.72 -6.04
CA TYR A 42 -12.45 9.42 -7.09
C TYR A 42 -12.18 10.56 -8.10
N PRO A 43 -13.18 11.33 -8.59
CA PRO A 43 -12.92 12.42 -9.55
C PRO A 43 -11.91 13.47 -9.03
N VAL A 44 -11.94 13.77 -7.73
CA VAL A 44 -11.01 14.72 -7.12
C VAL A 44 -9.60 14.12 -7.05
N CYS A 45 -9.48 12.86 -6.61
CA CYS A 45 -8.22 12.11 -6.66
C CYS A 45 -7.63 12.09 -8.08
N TYR A 46 -8.44 11.76 -9.09
CA TYR A 46 -8.00 11.71 -10.48
C TYR A 46 -7.43 13.04 -10.97
N LYS A 47 -8.14 14.15 -10.72
CA LYS A 47 -7.71 15.49 -11.15
C LYS A 47 -6.39 15.90 -10.52
N PHE A 48 -6.23 15.72 -9.20
CA PHE A 48 -5.00 16.08 -8.51
C PHE A 48 -3.85 15.12 -8.84
N GLY A 49 -4.12 13.82 -8.97
CA GLY A 49 -3.12 12.83 -9.39
C GLY A 49 -2.60 13.09 -10.80
N GLN A 50 -3.46 13.56 -11.72
CA GLN A 50 -3.02 14.01 -13.04
C GLN A 50 -2.11 15.24 -12.96
N LEU A 51 -2.45 16.21 -12.10
CA LEU A 51 -1.61 17.40 -11.88
C LEU A 51 -0.24 17.00 -11.34
N CYS A 52 -0.20 16.18 -10.28
CA CYS A 52 1.03 15.61 -9.73
C CYS A 52 1.87 14.91 -10.80
N SER A 53 1.27 14.02 -11.59
CA SER A 53 1.96 13.30 -12.67
C SER A 53 2.53 14.25 -13.74
N SER A 54 1.90 15.40 -13.97
CA SER A 54 2.32 16.37 -14.97
C SER A 54 3.40 17.33 -14.48
N THR A 55 3.37 17.71 -13.20
CA THR A 55 4.29 18.70 -12.63
C THR A 55 5.50 18.06 -11.95
N TYR A 56 5.35 16.82 -11.44
CA TYR A 56 6.35 16.18 -10.58
C TYR A 56 6.70 17.02 -9.33
N ASP A 57 5.85 17.98 -8.97
CA ASP A 57 6.05 18.82 -7.81
C ASP A 57 5.61 18.05 -6.55
N ALA A 58 6.54 17.89 -5.61
CA ALA A 58 6.32 17.10 -4.40
C ALA A 58 5.13 17.60 -3.57
N ASN A 59 4.94 18.92 -3.44
CA ASN A 59 3.84 19.46 -2.64
C ASN A 59 2.49 19.23 -3.32
N ILE A 60 2.43 19.38 -4.65
CA ILE A 60 1.25 19.02 -5.44
C ILE A 60 0.93 17.53 -5.30
N CYS A 61 1.95 16.67 -5.33
CA CYS A 61 1.79 15.23 -5.15
C CYS A 61 1.32 14.86 -3.75
N SER A 62 1.86 15.50 -2.71
CA SER A 62 1.37 15.36 -1.33
C SER A 62 -0.11 15.74 -1.20
N GLU A 63 -0.52 16.87 -1.80
CA GLU A 63 -1.93 17.24 -1.85
C GLU A 63 -2.78 16.24 -2.64
N ALA A 64 -2.27 15.71 -3.75
CA ALA A 64 -2.95 14.68 -4.52
C ALA A 64 -3.18 13.41 -3.71
N SER A 65 -2.16 12.96 -2.96
CA SER A 65 -2.28 11.80 -2.08
C SER A 65 -3.37 11.98 -1.03
N LYS A 66 -3.44 13.16 -0.39
CA LYS A 66 -4.54 13.48 0.55
C LYS A 66 -5.92 13.40 -0.10
N ARG A 67 -6.07 13.79 -1.38
CA ARG A 67 -7.34 13.64 -2.11
C ARG A 67 -7.64 12.19 -2.46
N CYS A 68 -6.62 11.40 -2.76
CA CYS A 68 -6.76 9.97 -3.02
C CYS A 68 -7.02 9.15 -1.76
N ALA A 69 -6.51 9.56 -0.59
CA ALA A 69 -6.81 8.96 0.71
C ALA A 69 -8.32 8.95 1.00
N ALA A 70 -9.06 9.99 0.60
CA ALA A 70 -10.52 10.05 0.75
C ALA A 70 -11.26 8.91 0.03
N VAL A 71 -10.69 8.35 -1.05
CA VAL A 71 -11.24 7.17 -1.73
C VAL A 71 -11.13 5.92 -0.86
N TRP A 72 -10.11 5.84 -0.01
CA TRP A 72 -9.84 4.67 0.83
C TRP A 72 -10.54 4.71 2.19
N GLU A 73 -10.98 5.88 2.65
CA GLU A 73 -11.64 6.06 3.95
C GLU A 73 -12.76 5.03 4.24
N PRO A 74 -13.70 4.74 3.30
CA PRO A 74 -14.74 3.76 3.56
C PRO A 74 -14.20 2.36 3.85
N PHE A 75 -13.12 1.97 3.17
CA PHE A 75 -12.44 0.71 3.41
C PHE A 75 -11.72 0.70 4.76
N TYR A 76 -10.94 1.75 5.06
CA TYR A 76 -10.15 1.82 6.29
C TYR A 76 -11.00 1.84 7.56
N ARG A 77 -12.23 2.37 7.52
CA ARG A 77 -13.19 2.27 8.63
C ARG A 77 -13.53 0.82 9.01
N GLU A 78 -13.42 -0.11 8.06
CA GLU A 78 -13.67 -1.54 8.30
C GLU A 78 -12.38 -2.31 8.66
N VAL A 79 -11.21 -1.67 8.67
CA VAL A 79 -9.92 -2.26 9.08
C VAL A 79 -9.80 -2.19 10.61
N VAL A 80 -10.61 -2.99 11.27
CA VAL A 80 -10.68 -3.14 12.72
C VAL A 80 -10.49 -4.59 13.13
N ARG A 81 -10.31 -4.87 14.41
CA ARG A 81 -10.22 -6.26 14.91
C ARG A 81 -11.49 -7.04 14.55
N GLY A 82 -11.33 -8.14 13.81
CA GLY A 82 -12.43 -8.95 13.26
C GLY A 82 -13.05 -8.39 11.96
N GLY A 83 -12.60 -7.21 11.53
CA GLY A 83 -12.99 -6.56 10.29
C GLY A 83 -12.18 -7.02 9.08
N ARG A 84 -12.05 -6.15 8.10
CA ARG A 84 -11.36 -6.43 6.82
C ARG A 84 -9.84 -6.43 6.97
N ASN A 85 -9.18 -7.31 6.24
CA ASN A 85 -7.74 -7.32 6.12
C ASN A 85 -7.30 -6.52 4.86
N PRO A 86 -6.39 -5.54 4.98
CA PRO A 86 -5.85 -4.76 3.86
C PRO A 86 -4.96 -5.56 2.90
N TYR A 87 -4.42 -6.69 3.33
CA TYR A 87 -3.48 -7.49 2.54
C TYR A 87 -4.10 -8.76 1.94
N ASP A 88 -5.31 -9.14 2.35
CA ASP A 88 -6.03 -10.30 1.82
C ASP A 88 -7.55 -10.16 2.05
N ASP A 89 -8.32 -9.90 0.99
CA ASP A 89 -9.78 -9.71 1.03
C ASP A 89 -10.57 -10.94 1.53
N ARG A 90 -9.93 -12.11 1.64
CA ARG A 90 -10.51 -13.35 2.19
C ARG A 90 -10.30 -13.46 3.70
N ALA A 91 -9.35 -12.70 4.25
CA ALA A 91 -8.95 -12.77 5.65
C ALA A 91 -9.65 -11.69 6.49
N LYS A 92 -9.72 -11.97 7.81
CA LYS A 92 -10.11 -10.97 8.80
C LYS A 92 -8.88 -10.33 9.42
N CYS A 93 -8.99 -9.05 9.75
CA CYS A 93 -7.93 -8.37 10.48
C CYS A 93 -7.88 -8.84 11.94
N THR A 94 -6.74 -9.36 12.39
CA THR A 94 -6.54 -9.82 13.77
C THR A 94 -5.95 -8.72 14.66
N THR A 95 -4.90 -8.05 14.18
CA THR A 95 -4.14 -7.02 14.91
C THR A 95 -4.02 -5.73 14.09
N PRO A 96 -4.98 -4.80 14.19
CA PRO A 96 -4.89 -3.51 13.52
C PRO A 96 -3.67 -2.68 13.98
N PRO A 97 -3.13 -1.78 13.15
CA PRO A 97 -3.57 -1.44 11.80
C PRO A 97 -2.98 -2.32 10.69
N MET A 98 -1.92 -3.08 10.97
CA MET A 98 -1.27 -3.96 9.98
C MET A 98 -2.06 -5.24 9.68
N CYS A 99 -2.93 -5.68 10.57
CA CYS A 99 -3.93 -6.72 10.30
C CYS A 99 -3.42 -8.07 9.77
N GLY A 100 -2.14 -8.42 9.97
CA GLY A 100 -1.53 -9.61 9.36
C GLY A 100 -0.83 -10.54 10.35
N HIS A 101 -0.92 -11.85 10.08
CA HIS A 101 0.05 -12.86 10.51
C HIS A 101 0.97 -13.22 9.33
N LEU A 102 1.70 -12.24 8.79
CA LEU A 102 2.56 -12.41 7.61
C LEU A 102 3.87 -13.17 7.92
N GLY A 103 3.87 -14.03 8.94
CA GLY A 103 5.07 -14.67 9.50
C GLY A 103 6.01 -13.72 10.25
N MET A 104 5.64 -12.45 10.40
CA MET A 104 6.49 -11.39 10.96
C MET A 104 6.87 -11.67 12.41
N GLU A 105 5.95 -12.17 13.24
CA GLU A 105 6.24 -12.47 14.65
C GLU A 105 7.31 -13.56 14.79
N GLN A 106 7.23 -14.61 13.98
CA GLN A 106 8.19 -15.72 13.99
C GLN A 106 9.55 -15.27 13.47
N VAL A 107 9.56 -14.45 12.40
CA VAL A 107 10.78 -13.83 11.87
C VAL A 107 11.40 -12.94 12.94
N GLU A 108 10.63 -12.04 13.54
CA GLU A 108 11.11 -11.13 14.58
C GLU A 108 11.70 -11.89 15.76
N LYS A 109 11.01 -12.94 16.25
CA LYS A 109 11.51 -13.81 17.31
C LYS A 109 12.83 -14.50 16.94
N TYR A 110 12.93 -15.01 15.71
CA TYR A 110 14.15 -15.69 15.25
C TYR A 110 15.32 -14.71 15.10
N MET A 111 15.06 -13.55 14.49
CA MET A 111 16.00 -12.44 14.32
C MET A 111 16.51 -11.86 15.64
N ASN A 112 15.69 -11.95 16.71
CA ASN A 112 16.08 -11.57 18.06
C ASN A 112 16.72 -12.69 18.91
N SER A 113 16.96 -13.88 18.33
CA SER A 113 17.64 -14.93 19.06
C SER A 113 19.14 -14.65 19.20
N GLU A 114 19.68 -14.81 20.41
CA GLU A 114 21.09 -14.56 20.71
C GLU A 114 22.02 -15.42 19.83
N ASN A 115 21.65 -16.67 19.57
CA ASN A 115 22.43 -17.57 18.73
C ASN A 115 22.55 -17.04 17.29
N LEU A 116 21.45 -16.56 16.71
CA LEU A 116 21.48 -15.99 15.36
C LEU A 116 22.26 -14.68 15.33
N GLN A 117 22.01 -13.77 16.28
CA GLN A 117 22.69 -12.48 16.30
C GLN A 117 24.21 -12.63 16.48
N ARG A 118 24.66 -13.57 17.33
CA ARG A 118 26.08 -13.92 17.43
C ARG A 118 26.63 -14.51 16.13
N ALA A 119 25.87 -15.38 15.48
CA ALA A 119 26.26 -15.95 14.17
C ALA A 119 26.35 -14.88 13.07
N LEU A 120 25.54 -13.82 13.14
CA LEU A 120 25.59 -12.65 12.26
C LEU A 120 26.71 -11.65 12.65
N GLY A 121 27.44 -11.89 13.74
CA GLY A 121 28.57 -11.07 14.17
C GLY A 121 28.21 -9.87 15.05
N PHE A 122 27.00 -9.81 15.62
CA PHE A 122 26.65 -8.77 16.59
C PHE A 122 27.37 -9.01 17.92
N GLU A 123 28.19 -8.05 18.35
CA GLU A 123 28.90 -8.10 19.65
C GLU A 123 27.96 -7.93 20.85
N ARG A 124 26.80 -7.31 20.63
CA ARG A 124 25.74 -7.09 21.63
C ARG A 124 24.39 -7.34 21.01
N ALA A 125 23.45 -7.82 21.83
CA ALA A 125 22.09 -8.02 21.38
C ALA A 125 21.47 -6.70 20.91
N VAL A 126 20.88 -6.72 19.71
CA VAL A 126 20.11 -5.61 19.14
C VAL A 126 18.64 -5.99 19.09
N ASN A 127 17.76 -5.02 19.29
CA ASN A 127 16.34 -5.25 19.08
C ASN A 127 16.02 -5.11 17.60
N TYR A 128 15.68 -6.23 16.96
CA TYR A 128 15.18 -6.24 15.60
C TYR A 128 13.65 -6.10 15.62
N SER A 129 13.11 -5.27 14.72
CA SER A 129 11.69 -5.28 14.39
C SER A 129 11.52 -5.40 12.88
N VAL A 130 10.47 -6.11 12.45
CA VAL A 130 10.22 -6.33 11.01
C VAL A 130 9.92 -5.02 10.28
N VAL A 131 9.25 -4.08 10.95
CA VAL A 131 8.95 -2.75 10.40
C VAL A 131 9.31 -1.69 11.42
N ASN A 132 10.13 -0.72 11.01
CA ASN A 132 10.38 0.47 11.82
C ASN A 132 9.22 1.46 11.61
N MET A 133 8.25 1.45 12.54
CA MET A 133 7.08 2.33 12.45
C MET A 133 7.42 3.80 12.65
N ASP A 134 8.47 4.13 13.40
CA ASP A 134 8.91 5.53 13.58
C ASP A 134 9.43 6.10 12.26
N LEU A 135 10.31 5.35 11.58
CA LEU A 135 10.78 5.70 10.25
C LEU A 135 9.62 5.80 9.26
N ASN A 136 8.66 4.86 9.31
CA ASN A 136 7.48 4.91 8.44
C ASN A 136 6.65 6.19 8.67
N MET A 137 6.42 6.59 9.92
CA MET A 137 5.66 7.80 10.24
C MET A 137 6.36 9.05 9.73
N GLU A 138 7.67 9.16 9.96
CA GLU A 138 8.47 10.27 9.43
C GLU A 138 8.42 10.28 7.89
N TRP A 139 8.67 9.13 7.26
CA TRP A 139 8.67 8.97 5.81
C TRP A 139 7.31 9.33 5.19
N ALA A 140 6.19 8.92 5.80
CA ALA A 140 4.84 9.20 5.29
C ALA A 140 4.50 10.70 5.23
N THR A 141 5.21 11.55 5.98
CA THR A 141 5.02 13.01 5.92
C THR A 141 5.83 13.70 4.82
N HIS A 142 6.78 12.98 4.21
CA HIS A 142 7.65 13.55 3.18
C HIS A 142 6.91 13.62 1.83
N PRO A 143 6.87 14.78 1.17
CA PRO A 143 6.02 14.98 0.00
C PRO A 143 6.48 14.23 -1.25
N ASP A 144 7.75 13.82 -1.31
CA ASP A 144 8.36 13.08 -2.41
C ASP A 144 7.94 11.60 -2.46
N VAL A 145 7.51 11.03 -1.33
CA VAL A 145 7.21 9.59 -1.23
C VAL A 145 5.98 9.16 -2.02
N VAL A 146 5.13 10.13 -2.37
CA VAL A 146 3.88 9.93 -3.12
C VAL A 146 4.00 10.39 -4.57
N ILE A 147 5.20 10.79 -5.03
CA ILE A 147 5.43 11.07 -6.43
C ILE A 147 5.31 9.75 -7.21
N PRO A 148 4.43 9.67 -8.23
CA PRO A 148 4.22 8.44 -8.96
C PRO A 148 5.48 8.07 -9.75
N SER A 149 5.85 6.80 -9.72
CA SER A 149 7.01 6.27 -10.46
C SER A 149 6.67 5.90 -11.91
N THR A 150 5.53 6.35 -12.44
CA THR A 150 5.04 5.95 -13.76
C THR A 150 5.94 6.45 -14.90
N ARG A 151 6.50 7.66 -14.81
CA ARG A 151 7.42 8.18 -15.84
C ARG A 151 8.74 7.43 -15.82
N GLU A 152 9.26 7.15 -14.63
CA GLU A 152 10.48 6.37 -14.43
C GLU A 152 10.30 4.96 -14.99
N LEU A 153 9.15 4.34 -14.74
CA LEU A 153 8.79 3.05 -15.33
C LEU A 153 8.69 3.12 -16.86
N THR A 154 8.11 4.19 -17.40
CA THR A 154 8.00 4.42 -18.85
C THR A 154 9.39 4.53 -19.49
N ASN A 155 10.29 5.30 -18.88
CA ASN A 155 11.67 5.45 -19.37
C ASN A 155 12.41 4.11 -19.42
N ILE A 156 12.23 3.26 -18.40
CA ILE A 156 12.85 1.91 -18.38
C ILE A 156 12.26 1.03 -19.48
N LEU A 157 10.95 1.12 -19.73
CA LEU A 157 10.29 0.36 -20.79
C LEU A 157 10.74 0.82 -22.19
N ASP A 158 10.92 2.13 -22.39
CA ASP A 158 11.31 2.71 -23.68
C ASP A 158 12.74 2.34 -24.09
N ASP A 159 13.65 2.19 -23.12
CA ASP A 159 15.02 1.71 -23.33
C ASP A 159 15.08 0.24 -23.79
N LYS A 160 14.04 -0.55 -23.48
CA LYS A 160 13.88 -1.98 -23.87
C LYS A 160 15.01 -2.92 -23.39
N ALA A 161 16.01 -2.41 -22.68
CA ALA A 161 17.13 -3.20 -22.16
C ALA A 161 16.74 -4.00 -20.91
N THR A 162 15.76 -3.51 -20.14
CA THR A 162 15.36 -4.13 -18.88
C THR A 162 13.97 -4.73 -19.01
N PRO A 163 13.81 -6.07 -18.93
CA PRO A 163 12.49 -6.68 -18.86
C PRO A 163 11.81 -6.32 -17.54
N ILE A 164 10.56 -5.87 -17.63
CA ILE A 164 9.73 -5.54 -16.48
C ILE A 164 8.62 -6.57 -16.36
N LEU A 165 8.56 -7.21 -15.19
CA LEU A 165 7.46 -8.06 -14.77
C LEU A 165 6.68 -7.35 -13.65
N VAL A 166 5.38 -7.19 -13.84
CA VAL A 166 4.44 -6.69 -12.83
C VAL A 166 3.49 -7.83 -12.48
N VAL A 167 3.37 -8.14 -11.19
CA VAL A 167 2.52 -9.20 -10.66
C VAL A 167 1.72 -8.64 -9.49
N ASN A 168 0.41 -8.88 -9.48
CA ASN A 168 -0.45 -8.56 -8.34
C ASN A 168 -1.19 -9.81 -7.91
N GLY A 169 -1.20 -10.07 -6.61
CA GLY A 169 -2.12 -11.04 -6.02
C GLY A 169 -3.57 -10.57 -6.14
N ASN A 170 -4.45 -11.39 -6.68
CA ASN A 170 -5.86 -11.02 -6.94
C ASN A 170 -6.68 -10.65 -5.68
N ASN A 171 -6.20 -11.05 -4.50
CA ASN A 171 -6.86 -10.87 -3.22
C ASN A 171 -6.23 -9.75 -2.38
N ASP A 172 -5.14 -9.15 -2.85
CA ASP A 172 -4.59 -7.97 -2.18
C ASP A 172 -5.51 -6.77 -2.43
N VAL A 173 -5.66 -5.94 -1.41
CA VAL A 173 -6.61 -4.82 -1.44
C VAL A 173 -5.91 -3.49 -1.59
N ILE A 174 -4.77 -3.29 -0.92
CA ILE A 174 -4.16 -1.96 -0.82
C ILE A 174 -3.36 -1.52 -2.05
N VAL A 175 -3.03 -2.43 -2.98
CA VAL A 175 -2.22 -2.16 -4.20
C VAL A 175 -2.54 -3.03 -5.41
#